data_AF-A0A918DSR4-F1
#
_entry.id   AF-A0A918DSR4-F1
#
_cell.length_a   1.000
_cell.length_b   1.000
_cell.length_c   1.000
_cell.angle_alpha   90.00
_cell.angle_beta   90.00
_cell.angle_gamma   90.00
#
_symmetry.space_group_name_H-M   'P 1'
#
loop_
_entity.id
_entity.type
_entity.pdbx_description
1 polymer ?
#
loop_
_entity_poly.entity_id
_entity_poly.type
_entity_poly.pdbx_seq_one_letter_code
_entity_poly.pdbx_strand_id
1 'polypeptide(L)' 'MLIIELLRRFRDALRRALARRRSRLDLLTLDDHMLKDIGISRADAIREGDKPFWRL' A
#
# COMPACT_ATOMS: atom_id res chain seq x y z
N MET A 1 -27.60 -14.94 3.35
CA MET A 1 -27.77 -14.36 1.98
C MET A 1 -26.40 -14.20 1.35
N LEU A 2 -26.03 -15.08 0.41
CA LEU A 2 -24.69 -15.15 -0.24
C LEU A 2 -24.16 -13.80 -0.76
N ILE A 3 -25.06 -12.93 -1.24
CA ILE A 3 -24.75 -11.59 -1.75
C ILE A 3 -24.12 -10.69 -0.67
N ILE A 4 -24.59 -10.74 0.57
CA ILE A 4 -24.08 -9.87 1.66
C ILE A 4 -22.63 -10.25 2.01
N GLU A 5 -22.31 -11.54 2.01
CA GLU A 5 -20.95 -12.01 2.32
C GLU A 5 -19.98 -11.69 1.17
N LEU A 6 -20.42 -11.80 -0.09
CA LEU A 6 -19.66 -11.35 -1.25
C LEU A 6 -19.35 -9.84 -1.19
N LEU A 7 -20.36 -9.02 -0.89
CA LEU A 7 -20.18 -7.57 -0.75
C LEU A 7 -19.21 -7.21 0.37
N ARG A 8 -19.28 -7.91 1.52
CA ARG A 8 -18.33 -7.76 2.64
C ARG A 8 -16.90 -8.05 2.20
N ARG A 9 -16.66 -9.20 1.55
CA ARG A 9 -15.34 -9.60 1.06
C ARG A 9 -14.78 -8.63 0.05
N PHE A 10 -15.61 -8.17 -0.89
CA PHE A 10 -15.21 -7.20 -1.90
C PHE A 10 -14.79 -5.87 -1.27
N ARG A 11 -15.60 -5.36 -0.34
CA ARG A 11 -15.28 -4.12 0.40
C ARG A 11 -13.99 -4.26 1.19
N ASP A 12 -13.77 -5.37 1.86
CA ASP A 12 -12.56 -5.58 2.66
C ASP A 12 -11.30 -5.72 1.77
N ALA A 13 -11.44 -6.35 0.61
CA ALA A 13 -10.38 -6.38 -0.40
C ALA A 13 -10.06 -4.97 -0.92
N LEU A 14 -11.09 -4.18 -1.23
CA LEU A 14 -10.93 -2.80 -1.70
C LEU A 14 -10.24 -1.91 -0.65
N ARG A 15 -10.65 -2.00 0.61
CA ARG A 15 -10.00 -1.28 1.73
C ARG A 15 -8.53 -1.64 1.85
N ARG A 16 -8.19 -2.94 1.78
CA ARG A 16 -6.79 -3.40 1.85
C ARG A 16 -5.95 -2.90 0.66
N ALA A 17 -6.54 -2.86 -0.53
CA ALA A 17 -5.87 -2.35 -1.73
C ALA A 17 -5.62 -0.84 -1.62
N LEU A 18 -6.63 -0.07 -1.17
CA LEU A 18 -6.51 1.38 -0.95
C LEU A 18 -5.49 1.72 0.13
N ALA A 19 -5.50 1.01 1.27
CA ALA A 19 -4.54 1.20 2.34
C ALA A 19 -3.10 0.96 1.87
N ARG A 20 -2.85 -0.14 1.14
CA ARG A 20 -1.52 -0.41 0.54
C ARG A 20 -1.09 0.68 -0.43
N ARG A 21 -1.99 1.14 -1.30
CA ARG A 21 -1.70 2.24 -2.23
C ARG A 21 -1.34 3.52 -1.49
N ARG A 22 -2.04 3.83 -0.40
CA ARG A 22 -1.73 4.99 0.46
C ARG A 22 -0.33 4.84 1.06
N SER A 23 -0.03 3.72 1.71
CA SER A 23 1.29 3.49 2.32
C SER A 23 2.44 3.56 1.30
N ARG A 24 2.24 3.08 0.07
CA ARG A 24 3.24 3.20 -1.00
C ARG A 24 3.50 4.64 -1.42
N LEU A 25 2.44 5.45 -1.54
CA LEU A 25 2.59 6.87 -1.83
C LEU A 25 3.22 7.61 -0.65
N ASP A 26 2.84 7.26 0.57
CA ASP A 26 3.41 7.86 1.78
C ASP A 26 4.93 7.60 1.83
N LEU A 27 5.39 6.37 1.52
CA LEU A 27 6.83 6.05 1.41
C LEU A 27 7.57 6.93 0.39
N LEU A 28 6.94 7.31 -0.72
CA LEU A 28 7.53 8.22 -1.71
C LEU A 28 7.61 9.66 -1.20
N THR A 29 6.70 10.06 -0.30
CA THR A 29 6.67 11.41 0.29
C THR A 29 7.61 11.59 1.48
N LEU A 30 8.08 10.50 2.11
CA LEU A 30 9.01 10.57 3.23
C LEU A 30 10.39 11.07 2.78
N ASP A 31 11.06 11.83 3.65
CA ASP A 31 12.44 12.27 3.42
C ASP A 31 13.45 11.15 3.73
N ASP A 32 14.68 11.25 3.22
CA ASP A 32 15.71 10.21 3.34
C ASP A 32 16.03 9.87 4.80
N HIS A 33 15.97 10.86 5.69
CA HIS A 33 16.18 10.66 7.13
C HIS A 33 15.02 9.86 7.76
N MET A 34 13.78 10.16 7.38
CA MET A 34 12.60 9.43 7.87
C MET A 34 12.58 7.98 7.36
N LEU A 35 13.02 7.77 6.12
CA LEU A 35 13.18 6.44 5.55
C LEU A 35 14.24 5.64 6.31
N LYS A 36 15.36 6.26 6.68
CA LYS A 36 16.40 5.65 7.51
C LYS A 36 15.91 5.29 8.91
N ASP A 37 15.08 6.12 9.53
CA ASP A 37 14.50 5.84 10.85
C ASP A 37 13.63 4.56 10.85
N ILE A 38 12.97 4.25 9.73
CA ILE A 38 12.21 3.01 9.54
C ILE A 38 13.03 1.89 8.86
N GLY A 39 14.33 2.10 8.64
CA GLY A 39 15.25 1.12 8.08
C GLY A 39 15.08 0.83 6.58
N ILE A 40 14.47 1.73 5.82
CA ILE A 40 14.19 1.57 4.39
C ILE A 40 15.10 2.52 3.59
N SER A 41 15.65 2.06 2.46
CA SER A 41 16.40 2.94 1.56
C SER A 41 15.48 3.70 0.60
N ARG A 42 15.92 4.86 0.08
CA ARG A 42 15.19 5.58 -0.98
C ARG A 42 14.89 4.69 -2.18
N ALA A 43 15.83 3.82 -2.57
CA ALA A 43 15.64 2.88 -3.66
C ALA A 43 14.55 1.84 -3.36
N ASP A 44 14.45 1.36 -2.12
CA ASP A 44 13.37 0.45 -1.70
C ASP A 44 12.01 1.16 -1.71
N ALA A 45 11.94 2.41 -1.24
CA ALA A 45 10.72 3.22 -1.26
C ALA A 45 10.22 3.46 -2.70
N ILE A 46 11.13 3.78 -3.63
CA ILE A 46 10.81 3.92 -5.07
C ILE A 46 10.35 2.59 -5.66
N ARG A 47 11.11 1.51 -5.41
CA ARG A 47 10.75 0.17 -5.90
C ARG A 47 9.38 -0.28 -5.39
N GLU A 48 9.05 0.06 -4.14
CA GLU A 48 7.75 -0.25 -3.57
C GLU A 48 6.64 0.64 -4.17
N GLY A 49 6.91 1.93 -4.37
CA GLY A 49 6.00 2.89 -4.99
C GLY A 49 5.66 2.57 -6.45
N ASP A 50 6.64 2.07 -7.23
CA ASP A 50 6.49 1.68 -8.63
C ASP A 50 5.74 0.34 -8.81
N LYS A 51 5.45 -0.38 -7.73
CA LYS A 51 4.68 -1.62 -7.85
C LYS A 51 3.28 -1.31 -8.38
N PRO A 52 2.83 -2.02 -9.44
CA PRO A 52 1.49 -1.82 -9.95
C PRO A 52 0.45 -2.17 -8.90
N PHE A 53 -0.70 -1.50 -8.94
CA PHE A 53 -1.71 -1.58 -7.88
C PHE A 53 -2.26 -2.99 -7.62
N TRP A 54 -2.19 -3.88 -8.63
CA TRP A 54 -2.62 -5.28 -8.56
C TRP A 54 -1.59 -6.21 -7.93
N ARG A 55 -0.34 -5.75 -7.72
CA ARG A 55 0.69 -6.54 -7.03
C ARG A 55 0.56 -6.31 -5.52
N LEU A 56 0.11 -7.37 -4.86
CA LEU A 56 -0.08 -7.48 -3.41
C LEU A 56 1.23 -7.47 -2.64
#